data_AF-A0A8F3EPY9-F1
#
_entry.id   AF-A0A8F3EPY9-F1
#
_cell.length_a   1.000
_cell.length_b   1.000
_cell.length_c   1.000
_cell.angle_alpha   90.00
_cell.angle_beta   90.00
_cell.angle_gamma   90.00
#
_symmetry.space_group_name_H-M   'P 1'
#
loop_
_entity.id
_entity.type
_entity.pdbx_description
1 polymer ?
#
loop_
_entity_poly.entity_id
_entity_poly.type
_entity_poly.pdbx_seq_one_letter_code
_entity_poly.pdbx_strand_id
1 'polypeptide(L)'
;MDNKQKRFEFPENISSGYGVFLGLTLMELFKYVVPTLIVVIIILFLPPYGFTIKSIELFIALIIVTVVIAVITSQPVKHRNNIRLPKYLKMKNQYSKRNKLFFIGRKINK
;
A
#
# COMPACT_ATOMS: atom_id res chain seq x y z
N MET A 1 -36.10 27.81 17.24
CA MET A 1 -36.15 26.86 16.13
C MET A 1 -34.72 26.56 15.69
N ASP A 2 -34.08 25.54 16.26
CA ASP A 2 -32.71 25.14 15.89
C ASP A 2 -32.78 23.75 15.25
N ASN A 3 -33.10 23.71 13.95
CA ASN A 3 -33.19 22.48 13.16
C ASN A 3 -31.77 22.00 12.80
N LYS A 4 -31.03 21.52 13.80
CA LYS A 4 -29.85 20.68 13.56
C LYS A 4 -30.33 19.29 13.15
N GLN A 5 -30.73 19.17 11.88
CA GLN A 5 -30.96 17.87 11.25
C GLN A 5 -29.69 17.04 11.45
N LYS A 6 -29.80 15.92 12.19
CA LYS A 6 -28.71 14.96 12.38
C LYS A 6 -28.26 14.51 10.99
N ARG A 7 -27.11 15.00 10.54
CA ARG A 7 -26.52 14.53 9.28
C ARG A 7 -26.14 13.08 9.49
N PHE A 8 -26.65 12.21 8.64
CA PHE A 8 -26.26 10.81 8.63
C PHE A 8 -24.83 10.74 8.09
N GLU A 9 -23.86 10.77 9.01
CA GLU A 9 -22.48 10.49 8.68
C GLU A 9 -22.35 8.98 8.57
N PHE A 10 -22.13 8.49 7.34
CA PHE A 10 -21.79 7.09 7.16
C PHE A 10 -20.50 6.81 7.93
N PRO A 11 -20.47 5.81 8.82
CA PRO A 11 -19.24 5.46 9.50
C PRO A 11 -18.19 5.14 8.45
N GLU A 12 -17.02 5.76 8.57
CA GLU A 12 -15.89 5.40 7.73
C GLU A 12 -15.67 3.89 7.86
N ASN A 13 -15.41 3.21 6.74
CA ASN A 13 -15.18 1.77 6.73
C ASN A 13 -13.91 1.48 7.55
N ILE A 14 -14.11 1.15 8.84
CA ILE A 14 -13.05 0.90 9.80
C ILE A 14 -12.47 -0.48 9.45
N SER A 15 -11.33 -0.49 8.75
CA SER A 15 -10.62 -1.73 8.49
C SER A 15 -10.23 -2.37 9.82
N SER A 16 -10.56 -3.64 10.04
CA SER A 16 -10.28 -4.38 11.29
C SER A 16 -8.79 -4.62 11.59
N GLY A 17 -7.89 -4.11 10.74
CA GLY A 17 -6.45 -4.27 10.91
C GLY A 17 -5.92 -3.32 11.97
N TYR A 18 -5.44 -3.86 13.09
CA TYR A 18 -4.67 -3.09 14.07
C TYR A 18 -3.45 -2.46 13.39
N GLY A 19 -3.43 -1.13 13.32
CA GLY A 19 -2.28 -0.37 12.85
C GLY A 19 -1.18 -0.43 13.91
N VAL A 20 -0.09 -1.11 13.62
CA VAL A 20 1.03 -1.29 14.56
C VAL A 20 2.13 -0.26 14.29
N PHE A 21 2.38 0.09 13.03
CA PHE A 21 3.43 1.04 12.66
C PHE A 21 3.07 1.83 11.39
N LEU A 22 3.11 3.17 11.43
CA LEU A 22 2.77 4.05 10.29
C LEU A 22 1.41 3.75 9.62
N GLY A 23 0.45 3.31 10.43
CA GLY A 23 -0.87 2.86 9.94
C GLY A 23 -0.87 1.48 9.28
N LEU A 24 0.28 0.82 9.11
CA LEU A 24 0.40 -0.54 8.56
C LEU A 24 -0.08 -1.60 9.56
N THR A 25 -0.73 -2.64 9.03
CA THR A 25 -1.08 -3.81 9.84
C THR A 25 0.16 -4.67 10.09
N LEU A 26 0.18 -5.40 11.20
CA LEU A 26 1.27 -6.32 11.51
C LEU A 26 1.51 -7.31 10.36
N MET A 27 0.43 -7.82 9.77
CA MET A 27 0.51 -8.79 8.67
C MET A 27 1.15 -8.19 7.40
N GLU A 28 0.94 -6.91 7.12
CA GLU A 28 1.60 -6.23 5.99
C GLU A 28 3.09 -6.02 6.24
N LEU A 29 3.49 -5.69 7.47
CA LEU A 29 4.90 -5.60 7.82
C LEU A 29 5.61 -6.95 7.63
N PHE A 30 5.02 -8.03 8.14
CA PHE A 30 5.57 -9.37 7.95
C PHE A 30 5.58 -9.81 6.48
N LYS A 31 4.58 -9.41 5.70
CA LYS A 31 4.49 -9.82 4.29
C LYS A 31 5.47 -9.07 3.39
N TYR A 32 5.75 -7.80 3.66
CA TYR A 32 6.52 -6.94 2.77
C TYR A 32 7.87 -6.52 3.32
N VAL A 33 7.95 -6.15 4.61
CA VAL A 33 9.18 -5.61 5.21
C VAL A 33 10.15 -6.74 5.59
N VAL A 34 9.64 -7.81 6.22
CA VAL A 34 10.50 -8.93 6.68
C VAL A 34 11.25 -9.60 5.52
N PRO A 35 10.62 -9.97 4.39
CA PRO A 35 11.35 -10.54 3.26
C PRO A 35 12.41 -9.60 2.68
N THR A 36 12.11 -8.30 2.61
CA THR A 36 13.08 -7.29 2.16
C THR A 36 14.29 -7.23 3.07
N LEU A 37 14.09 -7.22 4.40
CA LEU A 37 15.19 -7.24 5.36
C LEU A 37 16.05 -8.50 5.24
N ILE A 38 15.43 -9.67 5.05
CA ILE A 38 16.15 -10.92 4.84
C ILE A 38 17.04 -10.84 3.59
N VAL A 39 16.50 -10.36 2.46
CA VAL A 39 17.27 -10.19 1.21
C VAL A 39 18.43 -9.20 1.41
N VAL A 40 18.18 -8.08 2.07
CA VAL A 40 19.23 -7.08 2.38
C VAL A 40 20.34 -7.68 3.23
N ILE A 41 20.00 -8.45 4.27
CA ILE A 41 20.99 -9.10 5.14
C ILE A 41 21.83 -10.09 4.35
N ILE A 42 21.21 -10.90 3.48
CA ILE A 42 21.92 -11.85 2.62
C ILE A 42 22.91 -11.10 1.71
N ILE A 43 22.49 -10.00 1.09
CA ILE A 43 23.35 -9.16 0.24
C ILE A 43 24.53 -8.59 1.04
N LEU A 44 24.27 -8.07 2.24
CA LEU A 44 25.34 -7.52 3.09
C LEU A 44 26.35 -8.57 3.54
N PHE A 45 25.95 -9.84 3.63
CA PHE A 45 26.86 -10.96 3.93
C PHE A 45 27.67 -11.45 2.73
N LEU A 46 27.32 -11.09 1.50
CA LEU A 46 28.08 -11.52 0.32
C LEU A 46 29.39 -10.73 0.21
N PRO A 47 30.53 -11.37 -0.11
CA PRO A 47 31.76 -10.64 -0.44
C PRO A 47 31.57 -9.79 -1.71
N PRO A 48 32.33 -8.68 -1.87
CA PRO A 48 33.57 -8.32 -1.18
C PRO A 48 33.40 -7.46 0.09
N TYR A 49 34.21 -7.72 1.12
CA TYR A 49 34.13 -7.03 2.43
C TYR A 49 34.96 -5.74 2.54
N GLY A 50 35.19 -5.05 1.42
CA GLY A 50 35.90 -3.77 1.44
C GLY A 50 35.08 -2.71 2.20
N PHE A 51 35.70 -1.94 3.10
CA PHE A 51 35.01 -0.95 3.93
C PHE A 51 34.19 0.06 3.10
N THR A 52 34.77 0.56 2.00
CA THR A 52 34.10 1.49 1.08
C THR A 52 32.89 0.86 0.39
N ILE A 53 33.07 -0.36 -0.14
CA ILE A 53 32.02 -1.11 -0.84
C ILE A 53 30.87 -1.44 0.12
N LYS A 54 31.18 -1.94 1.32
CA LYS A 54 30.18 -2.25 2.35
C LYS A 54 29.42 -1.03 2.84
N SER A 55 30.08 0.13 2.94
CA SER A 55 29.40 1.37 3.28
C SER A 55 28.40 1.80 2.21
N ILE A 56 28.76 1.66 0.93
CA ILE A 56 27.88 1.95 -0.20
C ILE A 56 26.71 0.96 -0.24
N GLU A 57 26.97 -0.34 -0.07
CA GLU A 57 25.91 -1.37 0.00
C GLU A 57 24.93 -1.11 1.13
N LEU A 58 25.43 -0.74 2.32
CA LEU A 58 24.59 -0.39 3.46
C LEU A 58 23.72 0.85 3.19
N PHE A 59 24.27 1.86 2.52
CA PHE A 59 23.52 3.04 2.13
C PHE A 59 22.41 2.70 1.12
N ILE A 60 22.71 1.87 0.12
CA ILE A 60 21.73 1.38 -0.85
C ILE A 60 20.65 0.54 -0.15
N ALA A 61 21.04 -0.33 0.77
CA ALA A 61 20.12 -1.14 1.57
C ALA A 61 19.12 -0.27 2.35
N LEU A 62 19.60 0.79 2.99
CA LEU A 62 18.76 1.78 3.68
C LEU A 62 17.76 2.44 2.73
N ILE A 63 18.20 2.85 1.54
CA ILE A 63 17.32 3.41 0.51
C ILE A 63 16.23 2.40 0.12
N ILE A 64 16.60 1.14 -0.15
CA ILE A 64 15.65 0.09 -0.55
C ILE A 64 14.57 -0.10 0.51
N VAL A 65 14.96 -0.26 1.78
CA VAL A 65 14.01 -0.44 2.89
C VAL A 65 13.11 0.79 3.03
N THR A 66 13.68 1.99 2.92
CA THR A 66 12.93 3.26 3.00
C THR A 66 11.90 3.35 1.88
N VAL A 67 12.28 3.02 0.63
CA VAL A 67 11.37 3.04 -0.53
C VAL A 67 10.26 2.01 -0.35
N VAL A 68 10.56 0.79 0.12
CA VAL A 68 9.54 -0.24 0.38
C VAL A 68 8.52 0.26 1.40
N ILE A 69 8.97 0.81 2.54
CA ILE A 69 8.07 1.37 3.55
C ILE A 69 7.26 2.54 2.98
N ALA A 70 7.89 3.44 2.22
CA ALA A 70 7.22 4.57 1.59
C ALA A 70 6.12 4.12 0.61
N VAL A 71 6.38 3.08 -0.21
CA VAL A 71 5.40 2.56 -1.16
C VAL A 71 4.18 1.94 -0.46
N ILE A 72 4.39 1.21 0.65
CA ILE A 72 3.30 0.55 1.37
C ILE A 72 2.48 1.58 2.16
N THR A 73 3.13 2.60 2.72
CA THR A 73 2.47 3.66 3.52
C THR A 73 1.87 4.77 2.65
N SER A 74 2.35 4.97 1.43
CA SER A 74 1.89 6.04 0.54
C SER A 74 0.41 5.90 0.20
N GLN A 75 -0.27 7.04 0.27
CA GLN A 75 -1.68 7.20 -0.05
C GLN A 75 -1.79 8.08 -1.29
N PRO A 76 -2.20 7.53 -2.46
CA PRO A 76 -2.33 8.32 -3.68
C PRO A 76 -3.44 9.38 -3.61
N VAL A 77 -4.36 9.26 -2.65
CA VAL A 77 -5.48 10.18 -2.46
C VAL A 77 -5.45 10.73 -1.04
N LYS A 78 -5.04 12.01 -0.90
CA LYS A 78 -4.83 12.68 0.40
C LYS A 78 -6.01 12.60 1.37
N HIS A 79 -7.24 12.60 0.86
CA HIS A 79 -8.46 12.62 1.65
C HIS A 79 -9.01 11.22 1.98
N ARG A 80 -8.27 10.14 1.68
CA ARG A 80 -8.73 8.75 1.81
C ARG A 80 -7.68 7.87 2.46
N ASN A 81 -7.67 7.87 3.80
CA ASN A 81 -6.71 7.11 4.62
C ASN A 81 -6.78 5.58 4.42
N ASN A 82 -7.90 5.06 3.90
CA ASN A 82 -8.10 3.63 3.64
C ASN A 82 -7.60 3.18 2.25
N ILE A 83 -7.21 4.12 1.37
CA ILE A 83 -6.75 3.80 0.01
C ILE A 83 -5.23 3.92 -0.05
N ARG A 84 -4.55 2.78 0.07
CA ARG A 84 -3.10 2.69 -0.09
C ARG A 84 -2.69 2.47 -1.53
N LEU A 85 -1.46 2.88 -1.87
CA LEU A 85 -0.90 2.76 -3.22
C LEU A 85 -0.99 1.34 -3.82
N PRO A 86 -0.63 0.26 -3.12
CA PRO A 86 -0.67 -1.09 -3.72
C PRO A 86 -2.09 -1.51 -4.10
N LYS A 87 -3.06 -1.20 -3.24
CA LYS A 87 -4.48 -1.48 -3.46
C LYS A 87 -5.05 -0.62 -4.59
N TYR A 88 -4.67 0.66 -4.63
CA TYR A 88 -5.07 1.58 -5.70
C TYR A 88 -4.57 1.11 -7.07
N LEU A 89 -3.29 0.73 -7.18
CA LEU A 89 -2.72 0.23 -8.43
C LEU A 89 -3.39 -1.08 -8.88
N LYS A 90 -3.64 -2.01 -7.95
CA LYS A 90 -4.38 -3.24 -8.23
C LYS A 90 -5.79 -2.94 -8.76
N MET A 91 -6.52 -2.04 -8.09
CA MET A 91 -7.85 -1.61 -8.51
C MET A 91 -7.82 -0.96 -9.90
N LYS A 92 -6.86 -0.06 -10.16
CA LYS A 92 -6.69 0.60 -11.46
C LYS A 92 -6.42 -0.40 -12.58
N ASN A 93 -5.53 -1.36 -12.35
CA ASN A 93 -5.22 -2.42 -13.31
C ASN A 93 -6.43 -3.32 -13.58
N GLN A 94 -7.16 -3.73 -12.53
CA GLN A 94 -8.38 -4.52 -12.67
C GLN A 94 -9.48 -3.74 -13.42
N TYR A 95 -9.63 -2.45 -13.14
CA TYR A 95 -10.59 -1.60 -13.82
C TYR A 95 -10.29 -1.48 -15.33
N SER A 96 -9.01 -1.28 -15.69
CA SER A 96 -8.58 -1.20 -17.09
C SER A 96 -8.85 -2.50 -17.87
N LYS A 97 -8.81 -3.65 -17.19
CA LYS A 97 -9.04 -4.97 -17.78
C LYS A 97 -10.50 -5.39 -17.79
N ARG A 98 -11.40 -4.62 -17.17
CA ARG A 98 -12.81 -4.96 -17.09
C ARG A 98 -13.50 -4.55 -18.38
N ASN A 99 -13.98 -5.53 -19.15
CA ASN A 99 -14.92 -5.26 -20.24
C ASN A 99 -16.10 -4.46 -19.66
N LYS A 100 -16.46 -3.33 -20.27
CA LYS A 100 -17.56 -2.43 -19.84
C LYS A 100 -18.93 -3.09 -20.05
N LEU A 101 -19.14 -4.30 -19.53
CA LEU A 101 -20.35 -5.11 -19.70
C LEU A 101 -21.57 -4.45 -19.03
N PHE A 102 -21.36 -3.52 -18.10
CA PHE A 102 -22.44 -2.75 -17.46
C PHE A 102 -23.09 -1.71 -18.39
N PHE A 103 -22.51 -1.45 -19.57
CA PHE A 103 -23.08 -0.57 -20.59
C PHE A 103 -23.62 -1.31 -21.82
N ILE A 104 -23.64 -2.66 -21.82
CA ILE A 104 -24.46 -3.37 -22.81
C ILE A 104 -25.90 -3.16 -22.37
N GLY A 105 -26.50 -2.09 -22.92
CA GLY A 105 -27.90 -1.75 -22.71
C GLY A 105 -28.73 -3.02 -22.84
N ARG A 106 -29.44 -3.37 -21.77
CA ARG A 106 -30.41 -4.45 -21.76
C ARG A 106 -31.34 -4.20 -22.95
N LYS A 107 -31.20 -4.96 -24.03
CA LYS A 107 -32.14 -4.91 -25.15
C LYS A 107 -33.44 -5.48 -24.58
N ILE A 108 -34.34 -4.59 -24.17
CA ILE A 108 -35.70 -4.95 -23.78
C ILE A 108 -36.34 -5.47 -25.07
N ASN A 109 -36.41 -6.79 -25.23
CA ASN A 109 -37.23 -7.37 -26.27
C ASN A 109 -38.69 -7.07 -25.90
N LYS A 110 -39.33 -6.26 -26.75
CA LYS A 110 -40.77 -6.01 -26.78
C LYS A 110 -41.48 -7.21 -27.39
#